data_AF-A0A4D9DE74-F1
#
_entry.id   AF-A0A4D9DE74-F1
#
_cell.length_a   1.000
_cell.length_b   1.000
_cell.length_c   1.000
_cell.angle_alpha   90.00
_cell.angle_beta   90.00
_cell.angle_gamma   90.00
#
_symmetry.space_group_name_H-M   'P 1'
#
loop_
_entity.id
_entity.type
_entity.pdbx_description
1 polymer ?
#
loop_
_entity_poly.entity_id
_entity_poly.type
_entity_poly.pdbx_seq_one_letter_code
_entity_poly.pdbx_strand_id
1 'polypeptide(L)'
;MLVERSTDYGHTWKIFRYFAQNCAESFPNISSGPAKGVGDIVCDPRYSDIEPSTEGEVVLKALDPSFEIENPYIRSIQELITLTNLRINFTKLHTLGDTLFGRRQSDLLEKYYYAVYEMVVRGSCFCNGHASQCSPVQKLRGDVFYQPGMVSYKTSSPKRDSLYGNFWMIILGL
;
A
#
# COMPACT_ATOMS: atom_id res chain seq x y z
N MET A 1 2.26 -4.98 10.67
CA MET A 1 1.97 -5.33 9.27
C MET A 1 3.03 -4.78 8.33
N LEU A 2 3.08 -5.24 7.09
CA LEU A 2 3.90 -4.64 6.03
C LEU A 2 3.11 -4.53 4.73
N VAL A 3 3.49 -3.54 3.91
CA VAL A 3 2.92 -3.32 2.59
C VAL A 3 3.99 -3.55 1.55
N GLU A 4 3.65 -4.31 0.52
CA GLU A 4 4.51 -4.70 -0.58
C GLU A 4 3.88 -4.29 -1.89
N ARG A 5 4.73 -4.02 -2.87
CA ARG A 5 4.33 -3.69 -4.23
C ARG A 5 5.11 -4.50 -5.24
N SER A 6 4.47 -4.76 -6.37
CA SER A 6 5.08 -5.33 -7.55
C SER A 6 5.00 -4.34 -8.70
N THR A 7 6.03 -4.33 -9.55
CA THR A 7 6.08 -3.57 -10.81
C THR A 7 6.06 -4.48 -12.04
N ASP A 8 5.88 -5.77 -11.82
CA ASP A 8 6.02 -6.84 -12.80
C ASP A 8 4.93 -7.89 -12.64
N TYR A 9 3.68 -7.45 -12.42
CA TYR A 9 2.49 -8.31 -12.40
C TYR A 9 2.51 -9.41 -11.32
N GLY A 10 3.15 -9.12 -10.19
CA GLY A 10 3.24 -10.03 -9.05
C GLY A 10 4.39 -11.04 -9.13
N HIS A 11 5.30 -10.92 -10.10
CA HIS A 11 6.48 -11.79 -10.20
C HIS A 11 7.50 -11.49 -9.10
N THR A 12 7.82 -10.21 -8.89
CA THR A 12 8.69 -9.76 -7.81
C THR A 12 7.94 -8.79 -6.90
N TRP A 13 8.30 -8.86 -5.62
CA TRP A 13 7.70 -8.05 -4.57
C TRP A 13 8.80 -7.27 -3.88
N LYS A 14 8.58 -5.97 -3.75
CA LYS A 14 9.44 -5.07 -2.99
C LYS A 14 8.64 -4.50 -1.83
N ILE A 15 9.30 -4.36 -0.68
CA ILE A 15 8.68 -3.73 0.47
C ILE A 15 8.46 -2.24 0.18
N PHE A 16 7.27 -1.77 0.51
CA PHE A 16 6.91 -0.36 0.45
C PHE A 16 7.14 0.30 1.82
N ARG A 17 6.53 -0.25 2.87
CA ARG A 17 6.61 0.30 4.24
C ARG A 17 6.27 -0.77 5.27
N TYR A 18 6.84 -0.64 6.46
CA TYR A 18 6.49 -1.44 7.63
C TYR A 18 5.63 -0.61 8.60
N PHE A 19 4.73 -1.26 9.32
CA PHE A 19 3.93 -0.66 10.38
C PHE A 19 3.92 -1.58 11.59
N ALA A 20 4.31 -1.06 12.74
CA ALA A 20 4.29 -1.80 14.00
C ALA A 20 4.32 -0.83 15.17
N GLN A 21 3.59 -1.14 16.25
CA GLN A 21 3.62 -0.36 17.48
C GLN A 21 5.04 -0.28 18.06
N ASN A 22 5.73 -1.43 18.09
CA ASN A 22 7.13 -1.52 18.47
C ASN A 22 7.95 -2.03 17.27
N CYS A 23 8.45 -1.08 16.48
CA CYS A 23 9.27 -1.37 15.31
C CYS A 23 10.58 -2.11 15.66
N ALA A 24 11.22 -1.79 16.78
CA ALA A 24 12.47 -2.45 17.18
C ALA A 24 12.26 -3.93 17.52
N GLU A 25 11.10 -4.28 18.08
CA GLU A 25 10.74 -5.67 18.39
C GLU A 25 10.29 -6.44 17.13
N SER A 26 9.41 -5.84 16.33
CA SER A 26 8.80 -6.52 15.18
C SER A 26 9.71 -6.57 13.96
N PHE A 27 10.51 -5.51 13.75
CA PHE A 27 11.35 -5.29 12.59
C PHE A 27 12.71 -4.68 13.02
N PRO A 28 13.55 -5.43 13.76
CA PRO A 28 14.76 -4.91 14.42
C PRO A 28 15.79 -4.27 13.48
N ASN A 29 15.81 -4.69 12.21
CA ASN A 29 16.77 -4.21 11.21
C ASN A 29 16.26 -3.01 10.40
N ILE A 30 15.06 -2.51 10.70
CA ILE A 30 14.42 -1.44 9.94
C ILE A 30 14.40 -0.17 10.79
N SER A 31 14.75 0.97 10.17
CA SER A 31 14.71 2.25 10.86
C SER A 31 13.26 2.64 11.19
N SER A 32 13.02 3.01 12.45
CA SER A 32 11.76 3.60 12.92
C SER A 32 11.73 5.13 12.84
N GLY A 33 12.84 5.74 12.41
CA GLY A 33 12.95 7.20 12.28
C GLY A 33 12.30 7.72 10.99
N PRO A 34 12.27 9.06 10.81
CA PRO A 34 11.87 9.64 9.54
C PRO A 34 12.77 9.13 8.42
N ALA A 35 12.17 8.94 7.24
CA ALA A 35 12.93 8.65 6.03
C ALA A 35 13.98 9.76 5.81
N LYS A 36 15.17 9.39 5.32
CA LYS A 36 16.22 10.35 4.97
C LYS A 36 16.24 10.64 3.47
N GLY A 37 15.66 9.75 2.67
CA GLY A 37 15.46 9.91 1.24
C GLY A 37 14.11 9.37 0.75
N VAL A 38 13.78 9.74 -0.49
CA VAL A 38 12.48 9.49 -1.14
C VAL A 38 12.15 7.99 -1.31
N GLY A 39 13.14 7.10 -1.22
CA GLY A 39 12.98 5.65 -1.37
C GLY A 39 13.33 4.83 -0.12
N ASP A 40 13.53 5.48 1.03
CA ASP A 40 13.92 4.77 2.24
C ASP A 40 12.77 3.92 2.78
N ILE A 41 13.09 2.67 3.10
CA ILE A 41 12.15 1.74 3.72
C ILE A 41 12.23 1.93 5.23
N VAL A 42 11.15 2.44 5.80
CA VAL A 42 11.02 2.72 7.23
C VAL A 42 9.87 1.94 7.86
N CYS A 43 9.92 1.83 9.19
CA CYS A 43 8.83 1.34 10.01
C CYS A 43 8.10 2.51 10.67
N ASP A 44 6.80 2.62 10.42
CA ASP A 44 5.96 3.71 10.88
C ASP A 44 5.05 3.23 12.02
N PRO A 45 5.30 3.64 13.28
CA PRO A 45 4.49 3.20 14.41
C PRO A 45 3.16 3.94 14.54
N ARG A 46 2.99 5.08 13.87
CA ARG A 46 1.88 6.03 14.10
C ARG A 46 0.49 5.48 13.78
N TYR A 47 0.41 4.42 12.97
CA TYR A 47 -0.85 3.79 12.57
C TYR A 47 -0.98 2.37 13.12
N SER A 48 -0.29 2.08 14.22
CA SER A 48 -0.27 0.76 14.86
C SER A 48 -0.52 0.85 16.35
N ASP A 49 -1.16 1.92 16.80
CA ASP A 49 -1.69 1.99 18.15
C ASP A 49 -2.97 1.16 18.26
N ILE A 50 -3.27 0.74 19.50
CA ILE A 50 -4.47 -0.06 19.81
C ILE A 50 -5.74 0.79 19.71
N GLU A 51 -5.60 2.10 19.78
CA GLU A 51 -6.67 3.08 19.60
C GLU A 51 -6.57 3.75 18.23
N PRO A 52 -7.70 4.00 17.54
CA PRO A 52 -9.07 3.66 17.96
C PRO A 52 -9.37 2.16 17.80
N SER A 53 -10.33 1.64 18.56
CA SER A 53 -10.71 0.22 18.50
C SER A 53 -11.59 -0.15 17.29
N THR A 54 -12.14 0.86 16.62
CA THR A 54 -12.97 0.75 15.43
C THR A 54 -12.70 1.93 14.50
N GLU A 55 -12.82 1.72 13.18
CA GLU A 55 -12.61 2.75 12.15
C GLU A 55 -11.19 3.33 12.14
N GLY A 56 -10.19 2.58 12.64
CA GLY A 56 -8.79 2.98 12.56
C GLY A 56 -8.33 3.18 11.11
N GLU A 57 -7.52 4.22 10.86
CA GLU A 57 -7.04 4.55 9.52
C GLU A 57 -5.54 4.29 9.41
N VAL A 58 -5.12 3.58 8.36
CA VAL A 58 -3.71 3.49 7.99
C VAL A 58 -3.49 4.16 6.65
N VAL A 59 -2.59 5.14 6.63
CA VAL A 59 -2.30 5.94 5.44
C VAL A 59 -0.88 5.72 4.94
N LEU A 60 -0.75 5.14 3.74
CA LEU A 60 0.55 4.97 3.07
C LEU A 60 0.68 5.91 1.87
N LYS A 61 1.71 6.76 1.92
CA LYS A 61 2.14 7.64 0.82
C LYS A 61 3.24 7.00 -0.02
N ALA A 62 3.10 7.03 -1.34
CA ALA A 62 4.20 6.58 -2.21
C ALA A 62 5.44 7.49 -2.13
N LEU A 63 5.20 8.80 -1.99
CA LEU A 63 6.24 9.81 -1.87
C LEU A 63 5.96 10.62 -0.61
N ASP A 64 6.97 10.78 0.23
CA ASP A 64 6.83 11.63 1.42
C ASP A 64 6.82 13.11 0.98
N PRO A 65 5.77 13.89 1.30
CA PRO A 65 5.67 15.29 0.88
C PRO A 65 6.73 16.19 1.52
N SER A 66 7.47 15.70 2.52
CA SER A 66 8.61 16.42 3.09
C SER A 66 9.83 16.50 2.16
N PHE A 67 9.89 15.66 1.11
CA PHE A 67 10.95 15.71 0.11
C PHE A 67 10.52 16.46 -1.14
N GLU A 68 11.36 17.39 -1.59
CA GLU A 68 11.20 18.04 -2.88
C GLU A 68 11.63 17.10 -4.01
N ILE A 69 10.75 16.96 -5.01
CA ILE A 69 11.01 16.14 -6.20
C ILE A 69 11.15 17.09 -7.38
N GLU A 70 12.38 17.35 -7.78
CA GLU A 70 12.68 18.24 -8.91
C GLU A 70 12.15 17.67 -10.24
N ASN A 71 12.29 16.35 -10.44
CA ASN A 71 11.88 15.70 -11.68
C ASN A 71 11.25 14.32 -11.43
N PRO A 72 9.92 14.18 -11.59
CA PRO A 72 9.20 12.92 -11.38
C PRO A 72 9.45 11.89 -12.48
N TYR A 73 10.08 12.27 -13.60
CA TYR A 73 10.38 11.37 -14.72
C TYR A 73 11.73 10.66 -14.56
N ILE A 74 12.48 10.94 -13.50
CA ILE A 74 13.72 10.21 -13.21
C ILE A 74 13.38 8.76 -12.84
N ARG A 75 14.14 7.81 -13.39
CA ARG A 75 13.92 6.37 -13.22
C ARG A 75 13.77 5.93 -11.75
N SER A 76 14.58 6.46 -10.83
CA SER A 76 14.49 6.11 -9.41
C SER A 76 13.15 6.49 -8.80
N ILE A 77 12.63 7.67 -9.12
CA ILE A 77 11.31 8.14 -8.66
C ILE A 77 10.19 7.34 -9.34
N GLN A 78 10.29 7.14 -10.66
CA GLN A 78 9.34 6.30 -11.39
C GLN A 78 9.26 4.90 -10.79
N GLU A 79 10.39 4.29 -10.48
CA GLU A 79 10.45 2.98 -9.85
C GLU A 79 9.80 2.96 -8.47
N LEU A 80 9.67 4.09 -7.75
CA LEU A 80 8.99 4.20 -6.45
C LEU A 80 7.47 4.37 -6.58
N ILE A 81 7.01 5.14 -7.56
CA ILE A 81 5.59 5.45 -7.76
C ILE A 81 4.88 4.46 -8.68
N THR A 82 5.60 3.68 -9.48
CA THR A 82 4.96 2.68 -10.35
C THR A 82 4.55 1.46 -9.54
N LEU A 83 3.35 0.95 -9.79
CA LEU A 83 2.93 -0.36 -9.30
C LEU A 83 1.95 -1.04 -10.26
N THR A 84 1.97 -2.37 -10.28
CA THR A 84 0.96 -3.24 -10.93
C THR A 84 0.10 -3.95 -9.90
N ASN A 85 0.68 -4.32 -8.75
CA ASN A 85 -0.01 -5.02 -7.67
C ASN A 85 0.43 -4.48 -6.32
N LEU A 86 -0.51 -4.47 -5.39
CA LEU A 86 -0.28 -4.19 -3.97
C LEU A 86 -0.62 -5.44 -3.17
N ARG A 87 0.17 -5.71 -2.13
CA ARG A 87 -0.06 -6.79 -1.18
C ARG A 87 0.15 -6.26 0.22
N ILE A 88 -0.80 -6.54 1.09
CA ILE A 88 -0.76 -6.17 2.51
C ILE A 88 -0.61 -7.46 3.29
N ASN A 89 0.38 -7.51 4.17
CA ASN A 89 0.64 -8.68 4.99
C ASN A 89 0.49 -8.30 6.47
N PHE A 90 -0.55 -8.84 7.09
CA PHE A 90 -0.83 -8.67 8.51
C PHE A 90 -0.05 -9.70 9.33
N THR A 91 0.90 -9.23 10.14
CA THR A 91 1.88 -10.09 10.82
C THR A 91 1.62 -10.32 12.29
N LYS A 92 0.94 -9.39 12.98
CA LYS A 92 0.70 -9.43 14.43
C LYS A 92 -0.62 -8.72 14.75
N LEU A 93 -1.48 -9.40 15.51
CA LEU A 93 -2.71 -8.83 16.05
C LEU A 93 -2.39 -8.05 17.32
N HIS A 94 -3.16 -6.99 17.57
CA HIS A 94 -3.16 -6.35 18.89
C HIS A 94 -3.89 -7.25 19.88
N THR A 95 -3.27 -7.48 21.04
CA THR A 95 -3.87 -8.21 22.16
C THR A 95 -3.87 -7.33 23.39
N LEU A 96 -4.90 -7.44 24.23
CA LEU A 96 -5.06 -6.61 25.43
C LEU A 96 -4.42 -7.25 26.68
N GLY A 97 -3.41 -8.11 26.48
CA GLY A 97 -2.71 -8.84 27.54
C GLY A 97 -3.48 -10.03 28.14
N ASP A 98 -4.65 -10.35 27.62
CA ASP A 98 -5.49 -11.49 28.05
C ASP A 98 -4.99 -12.85 27.52
N THR A 99 -3.98 -12.83 26.64
CA THR A 99 -3.33 -14.01 26.06
C THR A 99 -2.25 -14.62 26.96
N LEU A 100 -1.85 -13.93 28.03
CA LEU A 100 -0.74 -14.34 28.90
C LEU A 100 -1.08 -15.49 29.87
N PHE A 101 -2.35 -15.88 29.99
CA PHE A 101 -2.80 -16.96 30.86
C PHE A 101 -3.45 -18.10 30.07
N GLY A 102 -2.64 -18.93 29.41
CA GLY A 102 -2.93 -20.34 29.11
C GLY A 102 -4.30 -20.69 28.50
N ARG A 103 -4.97 -19.76 27.78
CA ARG A 103 -6.23 -20.06 27.11
C ARG A 103 -5.96 -20.88 25.85
N ARG A 104 -6.85 -21.83 25.57
CA ARG A 104 -6.77 -22.68 24.37
C ARG A 104 -6.73 -21.79 23.13
N GLN A 105 -5.98 -22.20 22.11
CA GLN A 105 -5.84 -21.44 20.86
C GLN A 105 -7.19 -21.15 20.17
N SER A 106 -8.23 -21.92 20.47
CA SER A 106 -9.62 -21.67 20.08
C SER A 106 -10.17 -20.33 20.59
N ASP A 107 -9.88 -19.95 21.84
CA ASP A 107 -10.44 -18.74 22.47
C ASP A 107 -9.82 -17.44 21.91
N LEU A 108 -8.64 -17.55 21.28
CA LEU A 108 -7.94 -16.43 20.64
C LEU A 108 -8.55 -16.08 19.27
N LEU A 109 -8.92 -17.11 18.49
CA LEU A 109 -9.48 -16.95 17.14
C LEU A 109 -10.89 -16.35 17.16
N GLU A 110 -11.64 -16.50 18.26
CA GLU A 110 -12.98 -15.91 18.40
C GLU A 110 -12.95 -14.42 18.76
N LYS A 111 -11.84 -13.91 19.30
CA LYS A 111 -11.76 -12.54 19.85
C LYS A 111 -10.91 -11.59 19.02
N TYR A 112 -9.83 -12.08 18.42
CA TYR A 112 -8.87 -11.26 17.71
C TYR A 112 -8.82 -11.65 16.23
N TYR A 113 -9.25 -10.73 15.39
CA TYR A 113 -9.28 -10.89 13.94
C TYR A 113 -8.88 -9.59 13.26
N TYR A 114 -8.49 -9.67 11.99
CA TYR A 114 -8.32 -8.49 11.15
C TYR A 114 -9.63 -8.24 10.41
N ALA A 115 -10.11 -7.01 10.45
CA ALA A 115 -11.25 -6.55 9.66
C ALA A 115 -10.85 -5.27 8.92
N VAL A 116 -11.28 -5.16 7.67
CA VAL A 116 -11.05 -3.98 6.83
C VAL A 116 -12.40 -3.58 6.25
N TYR A 117 -12.85 -2.37 6.58
CA TYR A 117 -14.07 -1.77 6.08
C TYR A 117 -13.92 -1.33 4.62
N GLU A 118 -12.85 -0.60 4.34
CA GLU A 118 -12.57 -0.05 3.02
C GLU A 118 -11.08 -0.02 2.75
N MET A 119 -10.72 -0.27 1.49
CA MET A 119 -9.38 -0.05 0.97
C MET A 119 -9.47 0.85 -0.25
N VAL A 120 -8.96 2.07 -0.12
CA VAL A 120 -8.90 3.03 -1.24
C VAL A 120 -7.48 3.11 -1.74
N VAL A 121 -7.28 2.80 -3.03
CA VAL A 121 -6.00 2.99 -3.72
C VAL A 121 -6.16 4.11 -4.74
N ARG A 122 -5.62 5.29 -4.43
CA ARG A 122 -5.66 6.44 -5.35
C ARG A 122 -4.45 6.45 -6.28
N GLY A 123 -4.68 6.49 -7.58
CA GLY A 123 -3.64 6.61 -8.59
C GLY A 123 -4.23 7.09 -9.92
N SER A 124 -3.37 7.42 -10.87
CA SER A 124 -3.67 7.66 -12.27
C SER A 124 -2.95 6.63 -13.13
N CYS A 125 -3.19 6.61 -14.43
CA CYS A 125 -2.47 5.73 -15.35
C CYS A 125 -1.44 6.55 -16.13
N PHE A 126 -0.24 5.99 -16.30
CA PHE A 126 0.88 6.72 -16.85
C PHE A 126 1.20 6.33 -18.28
N CYS A 127 0.90 7.27 -19.16
CA CYS A 127 1.16 7.15 -20.58
C CYS A 127 2.44 7.89 -21.00
N ASN A 128 3.31 8.30 -20.07
CA ASN A 128 4.48 9.15 -20.34
C ASN A 128 4.14 10.42 -21.15
N GLY A 129 2.95 11.01 -20.95
CA GLY A 129 2.48 12.15 -21.74
C GLY A 129 2.02 11.83 -23.17
N HIS A 130 2.02 10.56 -23.58
CA HIS A 130 1.56 10.16 -24.92
C HIS A 130 0.05 9.91 -25.04
N ALA A 131 -0.66 9.91 -23.92
CA ALA A 131 -2.11 9.87 -23.89
C ALA A 131 -2.63 10.65 -22.68
N SER A 132 -3.81 11.22 -22.83
CA SER A 132 -4.53 11.93 -21.76
C SER A 132 -5.43 11.00 -20.94
N GLN A 133 -5.60 9.74 -21.35
CA GLN A 133 -6.53 8.80 -20.75
C GLN A 133 -6.13 7.35 -21.02
N CYS A 134 -6.45 6.45 -20.08
CA CYS A 134 -6.31 5.01 -20.25
C CYS A 134 -7.66 4.34 -20.51
N SER A 135 -7.62 3.26 -21.28
CA SER A 135 -8.79 2.44 -21.60
C SER A 135 -8.83 1.18 -20.72
N PRO A 136 -10.02 0.69 -20.37
CA PRO A 136 -10.16 -0.57 -19.65
C PRO A 136 -9.53 -1.74 -20.42
N VAL A 137 -8.65 -2.51 -19.77
CA VAL A 137 -8.13 -3.75 -20.34
C VAL A 137 -9.23 -4.82 -20.21
N GLN A 138 -9.77 -5.28 -21.34
CA GLN A 138 -10.94 -6.19 -21.44
C GLN A 138 -10.75 -7.60 -20.81
N LYS A 139 -9.68 -7.86 -20.06
CA LYS A 139 -9.30 -9.21 -19.58
C LYS A 139 -8.83 -9.28 -18.13
N LEU A 140 -9.48 -8.58 -17.21
CA LEU A 140 -9.31 -8.86 -15.78
C LEU A 140 -10.57 -9.54 -15.24
N ARG A 141 -10.46 -10.82 -14.89
CA ARG A 141 -11.44 -11.52 -14.05
C ARG A 141 -11.35 -10.91 -12.66
N GLY A 142 -12.41 -10.24 -12.22
CA GLY A 142 -12.55 -9.67 -10.89
C GLY A 142 -13.40 -8.41 -10.94
N ASP A 143 -14.29 -8.24 -9.96
CA ASP A 143 -15.31 -7.20 -9.90
C ASP A 143 -14.66 -5.80 -9.77
N VAL A 144 -14.38 -5.16 -10.91
CA VAL A 144 -13.93 -3.77 -10.97
C VAL A 144 -15.16 -2.88 -11.18
N PHE A 145 -15.49 -2.06 -10.18
CA PHE A 145 -16.52 -1.03 -10.31
C PHE A 145 -16.00 0.13 -11.17
N TYR A 146 -16.52 0.26 -12.39
CA TYR A 146 -16.24 1.37 -13.28
C TYR A 146 -17.24 2.52 -13.07
N GLN A 147 -16.76 3.75 -12.91
CA GLN A 147 -17.54 4.93 -13.27
C GLN A 147 -17.32 5.22 -14.78
N PRO A 148 -18.39 5.33 -15.59
CA PRO A 148 -18.26 5.47 -17.02
C PRO A 148 -18.04 6.93 -17.42
N GLY A 149 -16.91 7.15 -18.08
CA GLY A 149 -16.65 8.32 -18.88
C GLY A 149 -15.30 8.15 -19.56
N MET A 150 -15.21 8.64 -20.78
CA MET A 150 -13.97 8.98 -21.51
C MET A 150 -13.59 8.06 -22.70
N VAL A 151 -13.06 8.73 -23.73
CA VAL A 151 -13.15 8.49 -25.19
C VAL A 151 -11.82 8.05 -25.79
N SER A 152 -11.88 7.29 -26.90
CA SER A 152 -10.77 6.58 -27.56
C SER A 152 -9.74 7.44 -28.32
N TYR A 153 -8.47 7.01 -28.31
CA TYR A 153 -7.61 7.01 -29.51
C TYR A 153 -6.59 5.85 -29.49
N LYS A 154 -6.28 5.30 -30.67
CA LYS A 154 -5.32 4.19 -30.89
C LYS A 154 -3.87 4.71 -30.92
N THR A 155 -3.04 4.23 -30.01
CA THR A 155 -1.58 4.17 -30.25
C THR A 155 -1.12 2.72 -30.30
N SER A 156 -0.34 2.39 -31.33
CA SER A 156 0.09 1.05 -31.72
C SER A 156 1.28 0.54 -30.90
N SER A 157 1.19 0.58 -29.58
CA SER A 157 2.24 0.04 -28.71
C SER A 157 1.63 -0.47 -27.39
N PRO A 158 1.71 -1.77 -27.08
CA PRO A 158 1.24 -2.31 -25.81
C PRO A 158 2.26 -1.99 -24.71
N LYS A 159 2.46 -0.70 -24.40
CA LYS A 159 3.05 -0.32 -23.12
C LYS A 159 1.96 -0.43 -22.07
N ARG A 160 1.73 -1.68 -21.68
CA ARG A 160 1.15 -2.13 -20.41
C ARG A 160 0.90 -0.99 -19.43
N ASP A 161 -0.36 -0.58 -19.35
CA ASP A 161 -0.84 0.52 -18.51
C ASP A 161 -0.32 0.34 -17.09
N SER A 162 0.50 1.29 -16.66
CA SER A 162 1.10 1.31 -15.33
C SER A 162 0.40 2.40 -14.52
N LEU A 163 0.00 2.11 -13.29
CA LEU A 163 -0.65 3.08 -12.40
C LEU A 163 0.42 3.96 -11.73
N TYR A 164 0.27 5.28 -11.76
CA TYR A 164 1.12 6.31 -11.13
C TYR A 164 0.25 7.38 -10.47
N GLY A 165 0.60 7.91 -9.31
CA GLY A 165 -0.10 9.04 -8.69
C GLY A 165 0.47 9.33 -7.32
N ASN A 166 0.02 10.42 -6.69
CA ASN A 166 0.16 10.55 -5.25
C ASN A 166 -0.70 9.45 -4.63
N PHE A 167 -0.09 8.29 -4.38
CA PHE A 167 -0.78 7.15 -3.80
C PHE A 167 -0.93 7.39 -2.32
N TRP A 168 -2.16 7.31 -1.89
CA TRP A 168 -2.54 7.24 -0.49
C TRP A 168 -3.41 6.00 -0.38
N MET A 169 -2.85 4.97 0.23
CA MET A 169 -3.63 3.81 0.61
C MET A 169 -4.25 4.12 1.95
N ILE A 170 -5.57 4.18 2.01
CA ILE A 170 -6.35 4.28 3.23
C ILE A 170 -6.85 2.88 3.51
N ILE A 171 -6.38 2.26 4.58
CA ILE A 171 -7.01 1.07 5.16
C ILE A 171 -7.88 1.58 6.30
N LEU A 172 -9.20 1.48 6.15
CA LEU A 172 -10.14 1.68 7.25
C LEU A 172 -10.36 0.33 7.94
N GLY A 173 -9.90 0.17 9.17
CA GLY A 173 -10.16 -0.97 10.06
C GLY A 173 -8.94 -1.42 10.86
N LEU A 174 -8.96 -1.17 12.17
CA LEU A 174 -9.64 -2.07 13.11
C LEU A 174 -10.71 -1.27 13.82
#